data_AF-A0A497LWZ4-F1
#
_entry.id   AF-A0A497LWZ4-F1
#
_cell.length_a   1.000
_cell.length_b   1.000
_cell.length_c   1.000
_cell.angle_alpha   90.00
_cell.angle_beta   90.00
_cell.angle_gamma   90.00
#
_symmetry.space_group_name_H-M   'P 1'
#
loop_
_entity.id
_entity.type
_entity.pdbx_description
1 polymer ?
#
loop_
_entity_poly.entity_id
_entity_poly.type
_entity_poly.pdbx_seq_one_letter_code
_entity_poly.pdbx_strand_id
1 'polypeptide(L)'
;LKRRWPLRKVVVVAPEKTCESIKSLEAIFLEFANVKEVEYAQRVPDYASSDSWVSTSEGDIRIFLDTHRDKQLLGEGLMRDIARRVQSLRKELGYVPTDIVDAVHIAELTDENVELLKPYLKEMEELVRAKNVYLHGKHDEFEAEWREYRLDKNKIYIAIS
;
A
#
# COMPACT_ATOMS: atom_id res chain seq x y z
N LEU A 1 -6.13 -11.83 -6.82
CA LEU A 1 -6.58 -10.55 -7.41
C LEU A 1 -5.67 -10.23 -8.60
N LYS A 2 -6.18 -10.08 -9.83
CA LYS A 2 -5.34 -9.81 -11.02
C LYS A 2 -5.00 -8.31 -11.06
N ARG A 3 -3.75 -7.94 -10.77
CA ARG A 3 -3.25 -6.56 -10.74
C ARG A 3 -3.13 -6.03 -12.18
N ARG A 4 -3.50 -4.76 -12.44
CA ARG A 4 -3.63 -4.19 -13.80
C ARG A 4 -2.65 -3.07 -14.13
N TRP A 5 -1.68 -2.80 -13.27
CA TRP A 5 -0.69 -1.74 -13.46
C TRP A 5 0.69 -2.32 -13.78
N PRO A 6 1.53 -1.58 -14.52
CA PRO A 6 2.87 -2.04 -14.86
C PRO A 6 3.79 -2.09 -13.64
N LEU A 7 4.45 -3.23 -13.44
CA LEU A 7 5.47 -3.42 -12.42
C LEU A 7 6.75 -2.68 -12.81
N ARG A 8 7.49 -2.21 -11.80
CA ARG A 8 8.70 -1.40 -12.05
C ARG A 8 9.81 -2.25 -12.64
N LYS A 9 10.12 -3.39 -12.02
CA LYS A 9 11.31 -4.16 -12.33
C LYS A 9 11.14 -5.64 -11.97
N VAL A 10 11.75 -6.50 -12.77
CA VAL A 10 11.98 -7.91 -12.47
C VAL A 10 13.47 -8.16 -12.41
N VAL A 11 13.93 -8.96 -11.43
CA VAL A 11 15.31 -9.48 -11.40
C VAL A 11 15.24 -11.00 -11.57
N VAL A 12 15.91 -11.52 -12.59
CA VAL A 12 16.09 -12.95 -12.83
C VAL A 12 17.50 -13.34 -12.37
N VAL A 13 17.56 -14.16 -11.34
CA VAL A 13 18.80 -14.71 -10.81
C VAL A 13 18.94 -16.16 -11.26
N ALA A 14 19.92 -16.45 -12.11
CA ALA A 14 20.17 -17.79 -12.65
C ALA A 14 21.63 -17.94 -13.13
N PRO A 15 22.09 -19.16 -13.46
CA PRO A 15 23.37 -19.35 -14.15
C PRO A 15 23.44 -18.58 -15.47
N GLU A 16 24.64 -18.19 -15.87
CA GLU A 16 24.89 -17.32 -17.04
C GLU A 16 24.18 -17.80 -18.31
N LYS A 17 24.34 -19.09 -18.65
CA LYS A 17 23.68 -19.71 -19.81
C LYS A 17 22.15 -19.63 -19.76
N THR A 18 21.57 -19.74 -18.57
CA THR A 18 20.13 -19.65 -18.34
C THR A 18 19.66 -18.20 -18.48
N CYS A 19 20.41 -17.23 -17.93
CA CYS A 19 20.15 -15.80 -18.12
C CYS A 19 20.19 -15.40 -19.60
N GLU A 20 21.19 -15.83 -20.36
CA GLU A 20 21.27 -15.56 -21.80
C GLU A 20 20.06 -16.12 -22.56
N SER A 21 19.64 -17.33 -22.20
CA SER A 21 18.46 -17.97 -22.79
C SER A 21 17.19 -17.16 -22.51
N ILE A 22 16.99 -16.72 -21.27
CA ILE A 22 15.81 -15.94 -20.87
C ILE A 22 15.85 -14.51 -21.44
N LYS A 23 17.05 -13.93 -21.62
CA LYS A 23 17.24 -12.60 -22.22
C LYS A 23 16.72 -12.54 -23.66
N SER A 24 16.78 -13.65 -24.40
CA SER A 24 16.15 -13.73 -25.72
C SER A 24 14.61 -13.57 -25.68
N LEU A 25 14.00 -13.76 -24.52
CA LEU A 25 12.55 -13.65 -24.29
C LEU A 25 12.15 -12.32 -23.60
N GLU A 26 13.09 -11.38 -23.41
CA GLU A 26 12.90 -10.12 -22.67
C GLU A 26 11.69 -9.32 -23.16
N ALA A 27 11.46 -9.27 -24.48
CA ALA A 27 10.32 -8.58 -25.07
C ALA A 27 8.97 -9.06 -24.52
N ILE A 28 8.83 -10.37 -24.24
CA ILE A 28 7.60 -10.93 -23.68
C ILE A 28 7.38 -10.44 -22.24
N PHE A 29 8.44 -10.31 -21.45
CA PHE A 29 8.35 -9.79 -20.10
C PHE A 29 7.94 -8.32 -20.09
N LEU A 30 8.51 -7.51 -20.99
CA LEU A 30 8.19 -6.09 -21.09
C LEU A 30 6.75 -5.87 -21.56
N GLU A 31 6.30 -6.63 -22.56
CA GLU A 31 5.00 -6.43 -23.20
C GLU A 31 3.85 -7.14 -22.47
N PHE A 32 3.99 -8.44 -22.16
CA PHE A 32 2.89 -9.26 -21.67
C PHE A 32 2.88 -9.45 -20.15
N ALA A 33 4.06 -9.45 -19.51
CA ALA A 33 4.12 -9.43 -18.05
C ALA A 33 3.94 -8.02 -17.47
N ASN A 34 3.85 -6.99 -18.33
CA ASN A 34 3.62 -5.60 -17.97
C ASN A 34 4.68 -5.09 -16.97
N VAL A 35 5.95 -5.28 -17.30
CA VAL A 35 7.10 -4.86 -16.48
C VAL A 35 7.89 -3.80 -17.25
N LYS A 36 8.42 -2.78 -16.58
CA LYS A 36 9.20 -1.73 -17.27
C LYS A 36 10.65 -2.10 -17.54
N GLU A 37 11.25 -2.93 -16.70
CA GLU A 37 12.67 -3.28 -16.75
C GLU A 37 12.89 -4.73 -16.28
N VAL A 38 13.79 -5.45 -16.97
CA VAL A 38 14.26 -6.76 -16.55
C VAL A 38 15.77 -6.69 -16.31
N GLU A 39 16.21 -7.20 -15.17
CA GLU A 39 17.62 -7.34 -14.82
C GLU A 39 17.97 -8.83 -14.69
N TYR A 40 19.18 -9.19 -15.10
CA TYR A 40 19.71 -10.55 -15.01
C TYR A 40 20.95 -10.54 -14.14
N ALA A 41 21.03 -11.45 -13.16
CA ALA A 41 22.16 -11.54 -12.24
C ALA A 41 22.52 -13.00 -11.92
N GLN A 42 23.78 -13.27 -11.61
CA GLN A 42 24.24 -14.61 -11.19
C GLN A 42 24.11 -14.82 -9.68
N ARG A 43 23.91 -13.73 -8.93
CA ARG A 43 23.70 -13.74 -7.48
C ARG A 43 22.56 -12.80 -7.13
N VAL A 44 21.90 -13.05 -6.00
CA VAL A 44 20.84 -12.17 -5.50
C VAL A 44 21.43 -10.79 -5.18
N PRO A 45 20.93 -9.71 -5.78
CA PRO A 45 21.36 -8.36 -5.42
C PRO A 45 20.88 -7.98 -4.01
N ASP A 46 21.69 -7.22 -3.27
CA ASP A 46 21.40 -6.86 -1.87
C ASP A 46 20.05 -6.12 -1.71
N TYR A 47 19.71 -5.24 -2.66
CA TYR A 47 18.45 -4.49 -2.63
C TYR A 47 17.20 -5.36 -2.87
N ALA A 48 17.35 -6.51 -3.52
CA ALA A 48 16.25 -7.42 -3.86
C ALA A 48 15.78 -8.25 -2.65
N SER A 49 16.44 -8.09 -1.50
CA SER A 49 16.12 -8.77 -0.24
C SER A 49 15.29 -7.89 0.72
N SER A 50 14.81 -6.72 0.26
CA SER A 50 13.93 -5.82 1.04
C SER A 50 12.44 -6.17 0.89
N ASP A 51 11.61 -5.76 1.86
CA ASP A 51 10.16 -6.07 1.95
C ASP A 51 9.32 -5.66 0.73
N SER A 52 9.86 -4.81 -0.13
CA SER A 52 9.18 -4.32 -1.33
C SER A 52 9.41 -5.20 -2.55
N TRP A 53 10.14 -6.31 -2.39
CA TRP A 53 10.30 -7.34 -3.40
C TRP A 53 9.55 -8.60 -2.99
N VAL A 54 8.92 -9.26 -3.96
CA VAL A 54 8.41 -10.61 -3.78
C VAL A 54 9.23 -11.55 -4.63
N SER A 55 9.59 -12.72 -4.10
CA SER A 55 10.46 -13.67 -4.79
C SER A 55 9.86 -15.06 -4.89
N THR A 56 10.16 -15.76 -5.98
CA THR A 56 9.89 -17.19 -6.16
C THR A 56 11.09 -17.87 -6.80
N SER A 57 11.23 -19.19 -6.63
CA SER A 57 12.31 -19.95 -7.23
C SER A 57 11.86 -21.32 -7.70
N GLU A 58 12.41 -21.77 -8.82
CA GLU A 58 12.24 -23.11 -9.39
C GLU A 58 13.60 -23.56 -9.94
N GLY A 59 14.13 -24.68 -9.44
CA GLY A 59 15.47 -25.15 -9.80
C GLY A 59 16.58 -24.13 -9.50
N ASP A 60 17.37 -23.79 -10.51
CA ASP A 60 18.47 -22.82 -10.49
C ASP A 60 18.02 -21.39 -10.80
N ILE A 61 16.72 -21.16 -10.99
CA ILE A 61 16.14 -19.86 -11.33
C ILE A 61 15.43 -19.27 -10.11
N ARG A 62 15.75 -18.02 -9.78
CA ARG A 62 15.03 -17.22 -8.79
C ARG A 62 14.59 -15.90 -9.41
N ILE A 63 13.31 -15.56 -9.26
CA ILE A 63 12.72 -14.34 -9.80
C ILE A 63 12.36 -13.43 -8.62
N PHE A 64 12.71 -12.16 -8.72
CA PHE A 64 12.28 -11.09 -7.83
C PHE A 64 11.42 -10.09 -8.60
N LEU A 65 10.28 -9.70 -8.03
CA LEU A 65 9.36 -8.72 -8.58
C LEU A 65 9.31 -7.50 -7.67
N ASP A 66 9.55 -6.33 -8.25
CA ASP A 66 9.49 -5.06 -7.55
C ASP A 66 8.05 -4.60 -7.36
N THR A 67 7.61 -4.54 -6.11
CA THR A 67 6.26 -4.14 -5.71
C THR A 67 6.22 -2.79 -4.98
N HIS A 68 7.30 -1.99 -5.01
CA HIS A 68 7.34 -0.68 -4.33
C HIS A 68 6.21 0.25 -4.77
N ARG A 69 5.99 0.35 -6.10
CA ARG A 69 4.97 1.22 -6.67
C ARG A 69 3.55 0.75 -6.29
N ASP A 70 3.36 -0.55 -6.13
CA ASP A 70 2.12 -1.14 -5.66
C ASP A 70 1.80 -0.64 -4.25
N LYS A 71 2.78 -0.69 -3.33
CA LYS A 71 2.58 -0.26 -1.93
C LYS A 71 2.26 1.23 -1.82
N GLN A 72 2.94 2.09 -2.57
CA GLN A 72 2.65 3.53 -2.57
C GLN A 72 1.25 3.83 -3.11
N LEU A 73 0.87 3.24 -4.24
CA LEU A 73 -0.46 3.45 -4.82
C LEU A 73 -1.57 2.90 -3.92
N LEU A 74 -1.32 1.75 -3.27
CA LEU A 74 -2.26 1.18 -2.30
C LEU A 74 -2.39 2.07 -1.06
N GLY A 75 -1.28 2.56 -0.51
CA GLY A 75 -1.28 3.47 0.64
C GLY A 75 -1.97 4.80 0.36
N GLU A 76 -1.69 5.42 -0.79
CA GLU A 76 -2.38 6.65 -1.22
C GLU A 76 -3.88 6.38 -1.44
N GLY A 77 -4.22 5.29 -2.13
CA GLY A 77 -5.62 4.90 -2.37
C GLY A 77 -6.39 4.65 -1.08
N LEU A 78 -5.78 3.92 -0.14
CA LEU A 78 -6.31 3.67 1.19
C LEU A 78 -6.52 4.97 1.96
N MET A 79 -5.50 5.84 2.01
CA MET A 79 -5.58 7.15 2.66
C MET A 79 -6.74 7.97 2.10
N ARG A 80 -6.86 8.08 0.78
CA ARG A 80 -7.94 8.84 0.13
C ARG A 80 -9.31 8.26 0.44
N ASP A 81 -9.42 6.93 0.49
CA ASP A 81 -10.68 6.27 0.78
C ASP A 81 -11.13 6.48 2.24
N ILE A 82 -10.20 6.42 3.20
CA ILE A 82 -10.50 6.73 4.61
C ILE A 82 -10.79 8.22 4.77
N ALA A 83 -9.99 9.11 4.18
CA ALA A 83 -10.21 10.55 4.24
C ALA A 83 -11.61 10.94 3.75
N ARG A 84 -12.10 10.27 2.69
CA ARG A 84 -13.48 10.44 2.20
C ARG A 84 -14.53 10.07 3.25
N ARG A 85 -14.32 9.02 4.05
CA ARG A 85 -15.23 8.62 5.14
C ARG A 85 -15.19 9.61 6.30
N VAL A 86 -14.01 10.07 6.68
CA VAL A 86 -13.84 11.13 7.70
C VAL A 86 -14.61 12.38 7.27
N GLN A 87 -14.48 12.79 6.00
CA GLN A 87 -15.18 13.95 5.48
C GLN A 87 -16.71 13.77 5.42
N SER A 88 -17.20 12.56 5.17
CA SER A 88 -18.63 12.25 5.32
C SER A 88 -19.07 12.35 6.78
N LEU A 89 -18.31 11.78 7.71
CA LEU A 89 -18.59 11.85 9.14
C LEU A 89 -18.65 13.29 9.65
N ARG A 90 -17.73 14.15 9.19
CA ARG A 90 -17.74 15.58 9.50
C ARG A 90 -19.06 16.25 9.12
N LYS A 91 -19.59 15.93 7.93
CA LYS A 91 -20.87 16.48 7.46
C LYS A 91 -22.04 15.95 8.29
N GLU A 92 -22.03 14.67 8.64
CA GLU A 92 -23.06 14.04 9.48
C GLU A 92 -23.11 14.66 10.88
N LEU A 93 -21.94 14.99 11.46
CA LEU A 93 -21.82 15.64 12.77
C LEU A 93 -21.99 17.17 12.71
N GLY A 94 -22.17 17.76 11.53
CA GLY A 94 -22.43 19.20 11.36
C GLY A 94 -21.20 20.11 11.46
N TYR A 95 -19.98 19.57 11.31
CA TYR A 95 -18.75 20.39 11.28
C TYR A 95 -18.71 21.30 10.04
N VAL A 96 -18.17 22.51 10.20
CA VAL A 96 -17.93 23.39 9.05
C VAL A 96 -16.72 22.87 8.26
N PRO A 97 -16.75 22.86 6.91
CA PRO A 97 -15.65 22.33 6.09
C PRO A 97 -14.29 23.00 6.32
N THR A 98 -14.27 24.23 6.82
CA THR A 98 -13.04 24.98 7.09
C THR A 98 -12.44 24.70 8.45
N ASP A 99 -13.20 24.12 9.38
CA ASP A 99 -12.77 23.94 10.76
C ASP A 99 -11.65 22.91 10.84
N ILE A 100 -10.72 23.15 11.77
CA ILE A 100 -9.67 22.18 12.10
C ILE A 100 -10.11 21.48 13.38
N VAL A 101 -10.31 20.17 13.31
CA VAL A 101 -10.64 19.33 14.48
C VAL A 101 -9.36 18.95 15.23
N ASP A 102 -9.48 18.63 16.51
CA ASP A 102 -8.31 18.31 17.33
C ASP A 102 -7.72 16.97 16.92
N ALA A 103 -8.56 15.97 16.67
CA ALA A 103 -8.11 14.67 16.22
C ALA A 103 -9.14 13.90 15.39
N VAL A 104 -8.61 13.01 14.57
CA VAL A 104 -9.36 11.93 13.95
C VAL A 104 -8.77 10.62 14.42
N HIS A 105 -9.63 9.72 14.86
CA HIS A 105 -9.25 8.41 15.38
C HIS A 105 -9.77 7.32 14.45
N ILE A 106 -8.91 6.37 14.09
CA ILE A 106 -9.23 5.26 13.20
C ILE A 106 -8.83 3.97 13.92
N ALA A 107 -9.75 3.01 14.01
CA ALA A 107 -9.51 1.74 14.67
C ALA A 107 -9.82 0.54 13.78
N GLU A 108 -9.24 -0.61 14.15
CA GLU A 108 -9.46 -1.93 13.53
C GLU A 108 -9.05 -2.02 12.06
N LEU A 109 -8.02 -1.27 11.68
CA LEU A 109 -7.29 -1.54 10.44
C LEU A 109 -6.50 -2.84 10.58
N THR A 110 -6.36 -3.60 9.51
CA THR A 110 -5.41 -4.72 9.46
C THR A 110 -3.98 -4.20 9.56
N ASP A 111 -3.05 -5.02 10.06
CA ASP A 111 -1.63 -4.66 10.16
C ASP A 111 -1.07 -4.18 8.81
N GLU A 112 -1.43 -4.87 7.71
CA GLU A 112 -1.07 -4.46 6.35
C GLU A 112 -1.55 -3.03 6.02
N ASN A 113 -2.80 -2.70 6.36
CA ASN A 113 -3.36 -1.37 6.09
C ASN A 113 -2.72 -0.29 6.98
N VAL A 114 -2.38 -0.62 8.22
CA VAL A 114 -1.63 0.28 9.11
C VAL A 114 -0.27 0.61 8.50
N GLU A 115 0.49 -0.39 8.03
CA GLU A 115 1.78 -0.16 7.37
C GLU A 115 1.66 0.65 6.08
N LEU A 116 0.62 0.40 5.28
CA LEU A 116 0.36 1.16 4.05
C LEU A 116 -0.03 2.61 4.33
N LEU A 117 -0.74 2.89 5.42
CA LEU A 117 -1.25 4.22 5.74
C LEU A 117 -0.23 5.11 6.46
N LYS A 118 0.66 4.53 7.27
CA LYS A 118 1.69 5.25 8.06
C LYS A 118 2.43 6.35 7.29
N PRO A 119 2.93 6.12 6.05
CA PRO A 119 3.64 7.16 5.30
C PRO A 119 2.77 8.37 4.92
N TYR A 120 1.45 8.22 4.92
CA TYR A 120 0.48 9.20 4.45
C TYR A 120 -0.27 9.92 5.57
N LEU A 121 0.04 9.67 6.85
CA LEU A 121 -0.70 10.26 7.97
C LEU A 121 -0.67 11.80 7.97
N LYS A 122 0.48 12.41 7.64
CA LYS A 122 0.59 13.88 7.53
C LYS A 122 -0.25 14.46 6.40
N GLU A 123 -0.21 13.81 5.23
CA GLU A 123 -1.05 14.22 4.10
C GLU A 123 -2.54 14.07 4.44
N MET A 124 -2.86 13.01 5.19
CA MET A 124 -4.22 12.76 5.65
C MET A 124 -4.70 13.86 6.60
N GLU A 125 -3.90 14.27 7.59
CA GLU A 125 -4.20 15.39 8.51
C GLU A 125 -4.61 16.66 7.76
N GLU A 126 -3.85 17.02 6.71
CA GLU A 126 -4.15 18.17 5.85
C GLU A 126 -5.48 17.97 5.08
N LEU A 127 -5.68 16.78 4.49
CA LEU A 127 -6.88 16.45 3.73
C LEU A 127 -8.15 16.42 4.58
N VAL A 128 -8.06 15.95 5.83
CA VAL A 128 -9.20 15.86 6.75
C VAL A 128 -9.38 17.09 7.65
N ARG A 129 -8.45 18.05 7.57
CA ARG A 129 -8.37 19.23 8.45
C ARG A 129 -8.43 18.83 9.92
N ALA A 130 -7.47 18.01 10.33
CA ALA A 130 -7.28 17.61 11.72
C ALA A 130 -5.87 17.98 12.17
N LYS A 131 -5.67 18.30 13.45
CA LYS A 131 -4.32 18.49 13.99
C LYS A 131 -3.54 17.18 14.06
N ASN A 132 -4.23 16.07 14.32
CA ASN A 132 -3.62 14.74 14.41
C ASN A 132 -4.55 13.66 13.84
N VAL A 133 -3.96 12.62 13.25
CA VAL A 133 -4.65 11.36 12.92
C VAL A 133 -4.03 10.21 13.72
N TYR A 134 -4.84 9.54 14.54
CA TYR A 134 -4.40 8.43 15.37
C TYR A 134 -4.94 7.09 14.85
N LEU A 135 -4.07 6.08 14.86
CA LEU A 135 -4.41 4.70 14.54
C LEU A 135 -4.45 3.89 15.83
N HIS A 136 -5.53 3.17 16.05
CA HIS A 136 -5.79 2.37 17.25
C HIS A 136 -6.04 0.91 16.89
N GLY A 137 -5.75 0.01 17.82
CA GLY A 137 -6.01 -1.41 17.62
C GLY A 137 -7.51 -1.70 17.64
N LYS A 138 -8.20 -1.17 18.66
CA LYS A 138 -9.64 -1.35 18.86
C LYS A 138 -10.36 -0.03 19.16
N HIS A 139 -11.66 0.00 18.86
CA HIS A 139 -12.50 1.18 19.08
C HIS A 139 -13.01 1.31 20.52
N ASP A 140 -12.78 0.31 21.39
CA ASP A 140 -13.15 0.34 22.80
C ASP A 140 -11.99 0.76 23.73
N GLU A 141 -10.85 1.17 23.16
CA GLU A 141 -9.67 1.63 23.93
C GLU A 141 -9.94 2.92 24.73
N PHE A 142 -10.88 3.75 24.26
CA PHE A 142 -11.35 4.94 24.96
C PHE A 142 -12.78 5.31 24.54
N GLU A 143 -13.45 6.10 25.37
CA GLU A 143 -14.80 6.56 25.11
C GLU A 143 -14.81 7.64 24.01
N ALA A 144 -15.43 7.33 22.87
CA ALA A 144 -15.65 8.26 21.77
C ALA A 144 -16.91 7.90 21.00
N GLU A 145 -17.45 8.87 20.24
CA GLU A 145 -18.54 8.60 19.30
C GLU A 145 -18.04 7.96 18.02
N TRP A 146 -17.75 6.65 18.08
CA TRP A 146 -17.33 5.89 16.91
C TRP A 146 -18.47 5.69 15.91
N ARG A 147 -18.13 5.70 14.62
CA ARG A 147 -18.99 5.29 13.51
C ARG A 147 -18.33 4.16 12.73
N GLU A 148 -19.10 3.12 12.46
CA GLU A 148 -18.66 1.97 11.68
C GLU A 148 -18.72 2.28 10.18
N TYR A 149 -17.65 1.96 9.47
CA TYR A 149 -17.59 2.01 8.01
C TYR A 149 -17.07 0.70 7.43
N ARG A 150 -17.51 0.35 6.21
CA ARG A 150 -16.93 -0.76 5.46
C ARG A 150 -15.73 -0.29 4.65
N LEU A 151 -14.64 -1.04 4.71
CA LEU A 151 -13.44 -0.87 3.89
C LEU A 151 -13.12 -2.24 3.25
N ASP A 152 -13.41 -2.36 1.95
CA ASP A 152 -13.43 -3.63 1.22
C ASP A 152 -14.29 -4.70 1.90
N LYS A 153 -13.66 -5.75 2.44
CA LYS A 153 -14.30 -6.85 3.17
C LYS A 153 -14.28 -6.66 4.67
N ASN A 154 -13.56 -5.66 5.17
CA ASN A 154 -13.35 -5.42 6.58
C ASN A 154 -14.22 -4.26 7.07
N LYS A 155 -14.41 -4.18 8.38
CA LYS A 155 -15.00 -3.03 9.06
C LYS A 155 -13.89 -2.20 9.66
N ILE A 156 -14.08 -0.89 9.70
CA ILE A 156 -13.23 0.06 10.41
C ILE A 156 -14.12 0.99 11.22
N TYR A 157 -13.55 1.59 12.26
CA TYR A 157 -14.25 2.54 13.11
C TYR A 157 -13.55 3.89 13.04
N ILE A 158 -14.33 4.97 12.91
CA ILE A 158 -13.83 6.34 12.84
C ILE A 158 -14.54 7.19 13.89
N ALA A 159 -13.78 7.99 14.63
CA ALA A 159 -14.28 9.01 15.54
C ALA A 159 -13.57 10.35 15.28
N ILE A 160 -14.25 11.46 15.61
CA ILE A 160 -13.75 12.83 15.46
C ILE A 160 -13.92 13.54 16.79
N SER A 161 -12.87 14.23 17.25
CA SER A 161 -12.88 15.07 18.45
C SER A 161 -12.34 16.46 18.16
#